data_AF-A0A967WI39-F1
#
_entry.id   AF-A0A967WI39-F1
#
_cell.length_a   1.000
_cell.length_b   1.000
_cell.length_c   1.000
_cell.angle_alpha   90.00
_cell.angle_beta   90.00
_cell.angle_gamma   90.00
#
_symmetry.space_group_name_H-M   'P 1'
#
loop_
_entity.id
_entity.type
_entity.pdbx_description
1 polymer ?
#
loop_
_entity_poly.entity_id
_entity_poly.type
_entity_poly.pdbx_seq_one_letter_code
_entity_poly.pdbx_strand_id
1 'polypeptide(L)'
;PVETDVPGVLFLELDGLAKPVLERAINEGYMPTLAQWLESGSHRLSSWETDLSSQTSASQAGILHGNNENIPAFRWWDRARKQIVSSSSPQEVTRLEEELSSGNGLLVQDGA
;
A
#
# COMPACT_ATOMS: atom_id res chain seq x y z
N PRO A 1 25.32 8.50 -5.84
CA PRO A 1 24.39 7.47 -6.38
C PRO A 1 25.20 6.38 -7.09
N VAL A 2 24.83 5.12 -6.90
CA VAL A 2 25.39 4.00 -7.68
C VAL A 2 24.57 3.90 -8.97
N GLU A 3 25.19 4.07 -10.12
CA GLU A 3 24.53 3.78 -11.41
C GLU A 3 24.47 2.28 -11.64
N THR A 4 23.33 1.82 -12.18
CA THR A 4 23.09 0.41 -12.49
C THR A 4 22.18 0.30 -13.70
N ASP A 5 22.42 -0.71 -14.54
CA ASP A 5 21.57 -1.04 -15.69
C ASP A 5 20.40 -1.96 -15.30
N VAL A 6 20.32 -2.35 -14.01
CA VAL A 6 19.19 -3.13 -13.49
C VAL A 6 17.94 -2.22 -13.45
N PRO A 7 16.84 -2.57 -14.13
CA PRO A 7 15.62 -1.77 -14.09
C PRO A 7 15.07 -1.65 -12.67
N GLY A 8 14.78 -0.42 -12.25
CA GLY A 8 14.04 -0.14 -11.01
C GLY A 8 12.53 -0.25 -11.20
N VAL A 9 11.79 -0.24 -10.08
CA VAL A 9 10.32 -0.18 -10.09
C VAL A 9 9.87 1.04 -9.30
N LEU A 10 8.97 1.84 -9.88
CA LEU A 10 8.25 2.90 -9.19
C LEU A 10 6.84 2.40 -8.87
N PHE A 11 6.54 2.26 -7.58
CA PHE A 11 5.18 2.04 -7.09
C PHE A 11 4.61 3.35 -6.55
N LEU A 12 3.43 3.74 -7.01
CA LEU A 12 2.71 4.92 -6.54
C LEU A 12 1.40 4.50 -5.90
N GLU A 13 1.28 4.74 -4.60
CA GLU A 13 0.03 4.58 -3.84
C GLU A 13 -0.67 5.94 -3.73
N LEU A 14 -1.95 5.99 -4.10
CA LEU A 14 -2.80 7.17 -3.94
C LEU A 14 -3.83 6.86 -2.85
N ASP A 15 -3.58 7.34 -1.63
CA ASP A 15 -4.42 7.04 -0.47
C ASP A 15 -5.89 7.46 -0.70
N GLY A 16 -6.81 6.56 -0.37
CA GLY A 16 -8.25 6.78 -0.49
C GLY A 16 -8.80 6.91 -1.92
N LEU A 17 -8.03 6.58 -2.96
CA LEU A 17 -8.52 6.72 -4.34
C LEU A 17 -9.41 5.54 -4.77
N ALA A 18 -10.72 5.78 -4.80
CA ALA A 18 -11.67 4.82 -5.35
C ALA A 18 -11.66 4.80 -6.89
N LYS A 19 -11.82 3.61 -7.48
CA LYS A 19 -11.87 3.41 -8.93
C LYS A 19 -12.87 4.37 -9.65
N PRO A 20 -14.13 4.54 -9.20
CA PRO A 20 -15.06 5.44 -9.88
C PRO A 20 -14.62 6.91 -9.90
N VAL A 21 -13.84 7.34 -8.90
CA VAL A 21 -13.27 8.70 -8.85
C VAL A 21 -12.19 8.86 -9.92
N LEU A 22 -11.32 7.86 -10.06
CA LEU A 22 -10.28 7.86 -11.10
C LEU A 22 -10.90 7.81 -12.52
N GLU A 23 -11.89 6.95 -12.74
CA GLU A 23 -12.60 6.86 -14.03
C GLU A 23 -13.27 8.18 -14.39
N ARG A 24 -13.93 8.83 -13.42
CA ARG A 24 -14.53 10.15 -13.63
C ARG A 24 -13.47 11.19 -14.02
N ALA A 25 -12.34 11.24 -13.32
CA ALA A 25 -11.28 12.20 -13.61
C ALA A 25 -10.66 12.00 -15.00
N ILE A 26 -10.54 10.74 -15.45
CA ILE A 26 -10.11 10.41 -16.81
C ILE A 26 -11.14 10.91 -17.84
N ASN A 27 -12.43 10.58 -17.63
CA ASN A 27 -13.51 10.96 -18.54
C ASN A 27 -13.73 12.48 -18.63
N GLU A 28 -13.49 13.22 -17.55
CA GLU A 28 -13.57 14.68 -17.51
C GLU A 28 -12.30 15.37 -18.08
N GLY A 29 -11.30 14.59 -18.51
CA GLY A 29 -10.09 15.10 -19.18
C GLY A 29 -8.99 15.60 -18.24
N TYR A 30 -9.08 15.34 -16.93
CA TYR A 30 -8.07 15.75 -15.95
C TYR A 30 -6.80 14.89 -15.98
N MET A 31 -6.85 13.70 -16.57
CA MET A 31 -5.76 12.72 -16.56
C MET A 31 -5.35 12.27 -17.98
N PRO A 32 -4.89 13.21 -18.85
CA PRO A 32 -4.66 12.93 -20.27
C PRO A 32 -3.62 11.83 -20.54
N THR A 33 -2.58 11.74 -19.71
CA THR A 33 -1.55 10.69 -19.82
C THR A 33 -2.13 9.30 -19.53
N LEU A 34 -2.92 9.16 -18.46
CA LEU A 34 -3.55 7.89 -18.13
C LEU A 34 -4.59 7.50 -19.19
N ALA A 35 -5.38 8.46 -19.69
CA ALA A 35 -6.34 8.23 -20.77
C ALA A 35 -5.64 7.61 -22.00
N GLN A 36 -4.54 8.22 -22.45
CA GLN A 36 -3.76 7.73 -23.58
C GLN A 36 -3.20 6.31 -23.33
N TRP A 37 -2.73 6.02 -22.13
CA TRP A 37 -2.22 4.70 -21.78
C TRP A 37 -3.28 3.60 -21.83
N LEU A 38 -4.51 3.92 -21.39
CA LEU A 38 -5.64 3.00 -21.45
C LEU A 38 -6.13 2.80 -22.90
N GLU A 39 -6.26 3.89 -23.67
CA GLU A 39 -6.71 3.84 -25.07
C GLU A 39 -5.74 3.09 -25.98
N SER A 40 -4.43 3.26 -25.77
CA SER A 40 -3.39 2.55 -26.51
C SER A 40 -3.26 1.07 -26.14
N GLY A 41 -3.89 0.63 -25.03
CA GLY A 41 -3.75 -0.73 -24.50
C GLY A 41 -2.39 -1.02 -23.87
N SER A 42 -1.54 0.00 -23.66
CA SER A 42 -0.26 -0.16 -22.95
C SER A 42 -0.46 -0.52 -21.47
N HIS A 43 -1.58 -0.08 -20.88
CA HIS A 43 -1.94 -0.31 -19.49
C HIS A 43 -3.40 -0.72 -19.35
N ARG A 44 -3.74 -1.37 -18.24
CA ARG A 44 -5.10 -1.77 -17.88
C ARG A 44 -5.49 -1.20 -16.53
N LEU A 45 -6.70 -0.67 -16.41
CA LEU A 45 -7.28 -0.31 -15.12
C LEU A 45 -7.92 -1.55 -14.50
N SER A 46 -7.46 -1.96 -13.32
CA SER A 46 -8.00 -3.09 -12.57
C SER A 46 -8.52 -2.61 -11.21
N SER A 47 -9.66 -3.11 -10.77
CA SER A 47 -10.17 -2.86 -9.43
C SER A 47 -9.48 -3.76 -8.42
N TRP A 48 -9.24 -3.22 -7.23
CA TRP A 48 -8.78 -3.98 -6.07
C TRP A 48 -9.88 -3.91 -5.01
N GLU A 49 -10.31 -5.07 -4.50
CA GLU A 49 -11.17 -5.15 -3.31
C GLU A 49 -10.28 -5.33 -2.07
N THR A 50 -10.30 -4.35 -1.18
CA THR A 50 -9.49 -4.39 0.04
C THR A 50 -10.12 -5.34 1.04
N ASP A 51 -9.28 -5.97 1.86
CA ASP A 51 -9.77 -6.72 3.02
C ASP A 51 -10.39 -5.78 4.07
N LEU A 52 -11.07 -6.35 5.06
CA LEU A 52 -11.47 -5.66 6.27
C LEU A 52 -10.29 -5.74 7.25
N SER A 53 -9.49 -4.70 7.44
CA SER A 53 -9.79 -3.25 7.36
C SER A 53 -9.26 -2.57 6.08
N SER A 54 -10.08 -1.71 5.44
CA SER A 54 -9.66 -0.85 4.32
C SER A 54 -8.83 0.37 4.76
N GLN A 55 -8.03 0.20 5.82
CA GLN A 55 -7.25 1.26 6.46
C GLN A 55 -5.83 1.28 5.90
N THR A 56 -5.24 2.48 5.78
CA THR A 56 -3.90 2.71 5.23
C THR A 56 -2.85 1.77 5.82
N SER A 57 -2.81 1.58 7.15
CA SER A 57 -1.81 0.71 7.78
C SER A 57 -1.94 -0.77 7.40
N ALA A 58 -3.17 -1.27 7.20
CA ALA A 58 -3.38 -2.65 6.77
C ALA A 58 -3.03 -2.81 5.27
N SER A 59 -3.42 -1.85 4.43
CA SER A 59 -3.05 -1.82 3.01
C SER A 59 -1.54 -1.78 2.81
N GLN A 60 -0.83 -0.90 3.52
CA GLN A 60 0.63 -0.76 3.41
C GLN A 60 1.36 -2.01 3.86
N ALA A 61 0.94 -2.63 4.97
CA ALA A 61 1.52 -3.91 5.40
C ALA A 61 1.31 -5.01 4.34
N GLY A 62 0.12 -5.09 3.75
CA GLY A 62 -0.17 -6.01 2.65
C GLY A 62 0.67 -5.76 1.40
N ILE A 63 0.89 -4.50 1.02
CA ILE A 63 1.73 -4.13 -0.14
C ILE A 63 3.21 -4.46 0.12
N LEU A 64 3.73 -4.09 1.30
CA LEU A 64 5.15 -4.19 1.61
C LEU A 64 5.57 -5.61 1.97
N HIS A 65 4.77 -6.30 2.79
CA HIS A 65 5.14 -7.59 3.38
C HIS A 65 4.34 -8.76 2.79
N GLY A 66 3.31 -8.49 1.97
CA GLY A 66 2.37 -9.52 1.53
C GLY A 66 1.50 -10.05 2.67
N ASN A 67 1.49 -9.39 3.82
CA ASN A 67 0.83 -9.82 5.05
C ASN A 67 0.31 -8.60 5.84
N ASN A 68 -0.97 -8.59 6.13
CA ASN A 68 -1.65 -7.56 6.91
C ASN A 68 -2.44 -8.13 8.10
N GLU A 69 -2.12 -9.36 8.52
CA GLU A 69 -2.80 -10.04 9.63
C GLU A 69 -2.73 -9.21 10.92
N ASN A 70 -3.78 -9.28 11.74
CA ASN A 70 -3.86 -8.62 13.05
C ASN A 70 -3.72 -7.08 13.03
N ILE A 71 -3.96 -6.41 11.90
CA ILE A 71 -4.12 -4.95 11.81
C ILE A 71 -5.61 -4.61 11.57
N PRO A 72 -6.48 -4.62 12.61
CA PRO A 72 -7.92 -4.44 12.42
C PRO A 72 -8.35 -2.98 12.21
N ALA A 73 -7.54 -2.01 12.62
CA ALA A 73 -7.86 -0.59 12.55
C ALA A 73 -6.59 0.26 12.73
N PHE A 74 -6.69 1.58 12.56
CA PHE A 74 -5.63 2.53 12.94
C PHE A 74 -5.29 2.48 14.45
N ARG A 75 -6.28 2.19 15.30
CA ARG A 75 -6.14 2.08 16.75
C ARG A 75 -7.04 0.99 17.29
N TRP A 76 -6.49 0.06 18.07
CA TRP A 76 -7.23 -1.08 18.59
C TRP A 76 -6.74 -1.51 19.97
N TRP A 77 -7.55 -2.31 20.66
CA TRP A 77 -7.18 -2.90 21.94
C TRP A 77 -6.55 -4.28 21.73
N ASP A 78 -5.30 -4.43 22.14
CA ASP A 78 -4.65 -5.73 22.23
C ASP A 78 -5.06 -6.41 23.54
N ARG A 79 -5.82 -7.51 23.43
CA ARG A 79 -6.30 -8.27 24.60
C ARG A 79 -5.20 -9.02 25.34
N ALA A 80 -4.19 -9.53 24.62
CA ALA A 80 -3.11 -10.29 25.21
C ALA A 80 -2.17 -9.37 26.00
N ARG A 81 -1.86 -8.20 25.43
CA ARG A 81 -0.98 -7.19 26.04
C ARG A 81 -1.71 -6.21 26.95
N LYS A 82 -3.05 -6.23 26.95
CA LYS A 82 -3.92 -5.32 27.73
C LYS A 82 -3.56 -3.84 27.52
N GLN A 83 -3.36 -3.45 26.27
CA GLN A 83 -3.01 -2.09 25.92
C GLN A 83 -3.64 -1.66 24.61
N ILE A 84 -3.65 -0.35 24.37
CA ILE A 84 -4.08 0.22 23.11
C ILE A 84 -2.87 0.28 22.16
N VAL A 85 -3.02 -0.33 20.99
CA VAL A 85 -2.07 -0.24 19.88
C VAL A 85 -2.55 0.82 18.91
N SER A 86 -1.62 1.56 18.30
CA SER A 86 -1.93 2.52 17.23
C SER A 86 -0.85 2.48 16.17
N SER A 87 -1.26 2.51 14.90
CA SER A 87 -0.38 2.47 13.73
C SER A 87 0.50 3.72 13.56
N SER A 88 0.44 4.69 14.47
CA SER A 88 1.34 5.84 14.53
C SER A 88 2.39 5.76 15.64
N SER A 89 2.36 4.71 16.47
CA SER A 89 3.34 4.47 17.53
C SER A 89 4.59 3.80 16.94
N PRO A 90 5.77 4.45 16.92
CA PRO A 90 6.98 3.86 16.33
C PRO A 90 7.31 2.50 16.96
N GLN A 91 7.15 2.36 18.27
CA GLN A 91 7.42 1.11 18.98
C GLN A 91 6.49 -0.03 18.54
N GLU A 92 5.22 0.27 18.29
CA GLU A 92 4.27 -0.77 17.85
C GLU A 92 4.40 -1.06 16.35
N VAL A 93 4.73 -0.06 15.53
CA VAL A 93 5.00 -0.26 14.10
C VAL A 93 6.23 -1.16 13.90
N THR A 94 7.33 -0.93 14.61
CA THR A 94 8.51 -1.80 14.55
C THR A 94 8.18 -3.24 14.93
N ARG A 95 7.39 -3.43 16.00
CA ARG A 95 6.94 -4.78 16.41
C ARG A 95 6.08 -5.46 15.34
N LEU A 96 5.12 -4.72 14.77
CA LEU A 96 4.24 -5.26 13.72
C LEU A 96 5.03 -5.62 12.47
N GLU A 97 6.02 -4.82 12.09
CA GLU A 97 6.92 -5.11 10.98
C GLU A 97 7.70 -6.42 11.22
N GLU A 98 8.26 -6.60 12.41
CA GLU A 98 8.95 -7.85 12.79
C GLU A 98 8.03 -9.07 12.74
N GLU A 99 6.76 -8.92 13.10
CA GLU A 99 5.76 -10.02 13.11
C GLU A 99 5.24 -10.36 11.71
N LEU A 100 5.08 -9.36 10.84
CA LEU A 100 4.47 -9.52 9.51
C LEU A 100 5.50 -9.83 8.42
N SER A 101 6.74 -9.38 8.59
CA SER A 101 7.79 -9.55 7.59
C SER A 101 8.24 -11.01 7.49
N SER A 102 8.30 -11.51 6.26
CA SER A 102 8.93 -12.80 5.95
C SER A 102 10.44 -12.69 5.69
N GLY A 103 11.02 -11.49 5.85
CA GLY A 103 12.36 -11.15 5.34
C GLY A 103 12.42 -10.97 3.82
N ASN A 104 11.31 -11.24 3.12
CA ASN A 104 11.09 -10.95 1.71
C ASN A 104 9.91 -9.96 1.60
N GLY A 105 9.99 -9.01 0.69
CA GLY A 105 8.99 -7.96 0.53
C GLY A 105 9.53 -6.79 -0.27
N LEU A 106 8.69 -5.77 -0.49
CA LEU A 106 9.17 -4.51 -1.03
C LEU A 106 9.99 -3.79 0.04
N LEU A 107 11.03 -3.05 -0.39
CA LEU A 107 11.87 -2.20 0.47
C LEU A 107 12.74 -2.95 1.52
N VAL A 108 12.83 -4.29 1.45
CA VAL A 108 13.75 -5.07 2.30
C VAL A 108 15.22 -4.78 1.96
N GLN A 109 16.13 -5.04 2.92
CA GLN A 109 17.59 -4.87 2.74
C GLN A 109 18.00 -3.45 2.32
N ASP A 110 17.68 -2.45 3.17
CA ASP A 110 18.00 -1.03 2.98
C ASP A 110 17.25 -0.34 1.82
N GLY A 111 16.07 -0.86 1.45
CA GLY A 111 15.24 -0.36 0.35
C GLY A 111 14.29 0.79 0.70
N ALA A 112 14.58 1.60 1.73
CA ALA A 112 13.87 2.83 2.11
C ALA A 112 14.81 4.05 2.07
#